data_AF-A0A9D9K3H4-F1
#
_entry.id   AF-A0A9D9K3H4-F1
#
_cell.length_a   1.000
_cell.length_b   1.000
_cell.length_c   1.000
_cell.angle_alpha   90.00
_cell.angle_beta   90.00
_cell.angle_gamma   90.00
#
_symmetry.space_group_name_H-M   'P 1'
#
loop_
_entity.id
_entity.type
_entity.pdbx_description
1 polymer ?
#
loop_
_entity_poly.entity_id
_entity_poly.type
_entity_poly.pdbx_seq_one_letter_code
_entity_poly.pdbx_strand_id
1 'polypeptide(L)'
;MTQRRGGIKRSSQLTFRRRLFIARLLLRGPASAEDLIAAVQQELGAEGYPSAAVAALKHDLDALKSSYGCRISFNREAGGYVLEDLGTLALLKGSEPVREAIHAIEAHFPAGSSDASVAHVHKTLDYLRLLAALES
;
A
#
# COMPACT_ATOMS: atom_id res chain seq x y z
N MET A 1 -43.97 -0.93 1.28
CA MET A 1 -42.69 -1.65 1.40
C MET A 1 -41.95 -1.56 0.08
N THR A 2 -40.74 -0.99 0.06
CA THR A 2 -39.54 -1.52 -0.64
C THR A 2 -38.34 -0.61 -0.30
N GLN A 3 -37.26 -1.28 0.15
CA GLN A 3 -36.13 -0.73 0.89
C GLN A 3 -35.10 0.01 0.03
N ARG A 4 -34.39 0.95 0.69
CA ARG A 4 -33.28 1.77 0.21
C ARG A 4 -32.14 0.92 -0.40
N ARG A 5 -31.90 1.07 -1.71
CA ARG A 5 -30.72 0.53 -2.45
C ARG A 5 -29.38 1.25 -2.17
N GLY A 6 -29.35 2.21 -1.23
CA GLY A 6 -28.15 3.02 -0.96
C GLY A 6 -27.04 2.33 -0.15
N GLY A 7 -27.37 1.33 0.67
CA GLY A 7 -26.42 0.73 1.62
C GLY A 7 -25.31 -0.09 0.98
N ILE A 8 -25.62 -0.86 -0.07
CA ILE A 8 -24.66 -1.76 -0.73
C ILE A 8 -23.58 -0.95 -1.44
N LYS A 9 -23.95 0.02 -2.29
CA LYS A 9 -23.00 0.83 -3.06
C LYS A 9 -22.06 1.65 -2.15
N ARG A 10 -22.59 2.23 -1.06
CA ARG A 10 -21.79 2.98 -0.08
C ARG A 10 -20.80 2.06 0.66
N SER A 11 -21.23 0.87 1.06
CA SER A 11 -20.36 -0.12 1.72
C SER A 11 -19.24 -0.62 0.79
N SER A 12 -19.51 -0.79 -0.50
CA SER A 12 -18.51 -1.20 -1.49
C SER A 12 -17.46 -0.10 -1.73
N GLN A 13 -17.89 1.17 -1.86
CA GLN A 13 -16.98 2.30 -2.01
C GLN A 13 -16.09 2.48 -0.78
N LEU A 14 -16.65 2.36 0.43
CA LEU A 14 -15.92 2.46 1.67
C LEU A 14 -14.87 1.34 1.81
N THR A 15 -15.25 0.11 1.50
CA THR A 15 -14.35 -1.05 1.51
C THR A 15 -13.22 -0.88 0.50
N PHE A 16 -13.52 -0.36 -0.70
CA PHE A 16 -12.49 -0.04 -1.70
C PHE A 16 -11.53 1.04 -1.20
N ARG A 17 -12.04 2.14 -0.64
CA ARG A 17 -11.21 3.23 -0.08
C ARG A 17 -10.29 2.72 1.02
N ARG A 18 -10.80 1.85 1.90
CA ARG A 18 -10.03 1.26 3.00
C ARG A 18 -8.89 0.40 2.50
N ARG A 19 -9.14 -0.48 1.53
CA ARG A 19 -8.10 -1.33 0.91
C ARG A 19 -7.03 -0.51 0.23
N LEU A 20 -7.42 0.50 -0.55
CA LEU A 20 -6.48 1.41 -1.19
C LEU A 20 -5.62 2.16 -0.17
N PHE A 21 -6.23 2.59 0.94
CA PHE A 21 -5.51 3.27 2.01
C PHE A 21 -4.52 2.34 2.73
N ILE A 22 -4.92 1.10 3.04
CA ILE A 22 -4.03 0.08 3.62
C ILE A 22 -2.83 -0.18 2.71
N ALA A 23 -3.06 -0.40 1.41
CA ALA A 23 -1.97 -0.59 0.46
C ALA A 23 -0.99 0.60 0.47
N ARG A 24 -1.51 1.84 0.49
CA ARG A 24 -0.68 3.05 0.60
C ARG A 24 0.11 3.17 1.90
N LEU A 25 -0.46 2.73 3.03
CA LEU A 25 0.25 2.70 4.30
C LEU A 25 1.40 1.71 4.24
N LEU A 26 1.15 0.50 3.73
CA LEU A 26 2.17 -0.55 3.64
C LEU A 26 3.27 -0.23 2.61
N LEU A 27 2.97 0.58 1.59
CA LEU A 27 4.00 1.14 0.71
C LEU A 27 5.02 2.00 1.48
N ARG A 28 4.60 2.69 2.56
CA ARG A 28 5.46 3.55 3.38
C ARG A 28 6.36 2.77 4.35
N GLY A 29 6.10 1.49 4.51
CA GLY A 29 6.88 0.60 5.36
C GLY A 29 5.99 -0.36 6.16
N PRO A 30 6.62 -1.21 7.00
CA PRO A 30 5.92 -2.15 7.86
C PRO A 30 4.94 -1.46 8.81
N ALA A 31 3.76 -2.05 9.03
CA ALA A 31 2.77 -1.52 9.97
C ALA A 31 2.04 -2.64 10.72
N SER A 32 1.82 -2.46 12.03
CA SER A 32 1.07 -3.43 12.83
C SER A 32 -0.42 -3.40 12.49
N ALA A 33 -1.18 -4.42 12.94
CA ALA A 33 -2.63 -4.43 12.78
C ALA A 33 -3.29 -3.22 13.47
N GLU A 34 -2.77 -2.84 14.64
CA GLU A 34 -3.27 -1.71 15.43
C GLU A 34 -3.02 -0.39 14.68
N ASP A 35 -1.81 -0.19 14.17
CA ASP A 35 -1.47 1.02 13.40
C ASP A 35 -2.33 1.16 12.15
N LEU A 36 -2.54 0.06 11.42
CA LEU A 36 -3.39 0.05 10.22
C LEU A 36 -4.84 0.40 10.56
N ILE A 37 -5.38 -0.15 11.67
CA ILE A 37 -6.74 0.14 12.12
C ILE A 37 -6.88 1.59 12.56
N ALA A 38 -5.95 2.07 13.39
CA ALA A 38 -5.95 3.44 13.90
C ALA A 38 -5.85 4.45 12.75
N ALA A 39 -4.92 4.25 11.81
CA ALA A 39 -4.76 5.12 10.66
C ALA A 39 -6.00 5.12 9.75
N VAL A 40 -6.60 3.95 9.50
CA VAL A 40 -7.85 3.87 8.71
C VAL A 40 -8.99 4.63 9.41
N GLN A 41 -9.13 4.49 10.73
CA GLN A 41 -10.16 5.21 11.47
C GLN A 41 -9.91 6.72 11.49
N GLN A 42 -8.66 7.14 11.60
CA GLN A 42 -8.29 8.55 11.53
C GLN A 42 -8.64 9.16 10.16
N GLU A 43 -8.38 8.44 9.07
CA GLU A 43 -8.61 8.90 7.70
C GLU A 43 -10.09 8.85 7.30
N LEU A 44 -10.79 7.76 7.61
CA LEU A 44 -12.15 7.49 7.13
C LEU A 44 -13.24 7.78 8.18
N GLY A 45 -12.84 8.23 9.37
CA GLY A 45 -13.72 8.49 10.50
C GLY A 45 -14.33 7.21 11.09
N ALA A 46 -15.41 7.37 11.85
CA ALA A 46 -16.12 6.27 12.53
C ALA A 46 -16.67 5.18 11.58
N GLU A 47 -16.72 5.42 10.28
CA GLU A 47 -17.10 4.43 9.28
C GLU A 47 -15.92 3.54 8.83
N GLY A 48 -14.67 3.88 9.18
CA GLY A 48 -13.46 3.19 8.71
C GLY A 48 -13.47 1.68 9.02
N TYR A 49 -13.79 1.30 10.26
CA TYR A 49 -13.96 -0.10 10.65
C TYR A 49 -15.18 -0.29 11.54
N PRO A 50 -15.86 -1.45 11.45
CA PRO A 50 -16.88 -1.84 12.42
C PRO A 50 -16.22 -2.22 13.77
N SER A 51 -17.03 -2.53 14.79
CA SER A 51 -16.55 -2.99 16.10
C SER A 51 -15.57 -4.17 16.00
N ALA A 52 -15.78 -5.09 15.06
CA ALA A 52 -14.87 -6.19 14.75
C ALA A 52 -13.74 -5.77 13.78
N ALA A 53 -12.98 -4.72 14.12
CA ALA A 53 -11.98 -4.11 13.23
C ALA A 53 -10.87 -5.08 12.77
N VAL A 54 -10.40 -5.96 13.65
CA VAL A 54 -9.35 -6.94 13.33
C VAL A 54 -9.81 -7.95 12.26
N ALA A 55 -11.05 -8.45 12.39
CA ALA A 55 -11.62 -9.36 11.40
C ALA A 55 -11.83 -8.66 10.05
N ALA A 56 -12.31 -7.41 10.07
CA ALA A 56 -12.47 -6.61 8.87
C ALA A 56 -11.11 -6.33 8.19
N LEU A 57 -10.07 -5.96 8.95
CA LEU A 57 -8.72 -5.78 8.43
C LEU A 57 -8.21 -7.05 7.75
N LYS A 58 -8.39 -8.21 8.38
CA LYS A 58 -8.02 -9.50 7.79
C LYS A 58 -8.70 -9.70 6.43
N HIS A 59 -10.00 -9.43 6.34
CA HIS A 59 -10.72 -9.52 5.06
C HIS A 59 -10.20 -8.54 4.00
N ASP A 60 -9.76 -7.35 4.40
CA ASP A 60 -9.17 -6.40 3.46
C ASP A 60 -7.80 -6.84 2.97
N LEU A 61 -6.95 -7.38 3.85
CA LEU A 61 -5.66 -7.97 3.47
C LEU A 61 -5.84 -9.19 2.56
N ASP A 62 -6.79 -10.07 2.87
CA ASP A 62 -7.12 -11.23 2.03
C ASP A 62 -7.68 -10.81 0.68
N ALA A 63 -8.48 -9.73 0.63
CA ALA A 63 -8.97 -9.17 -0.63
C ALA A 63 -7.85 -8.52 -1.45
N LEU A 64 -6.91 -7.81 -0.81
CA LEU A 64 -5.72 -7.26 -1.48
C LEU A 64 -4.90 -8.38 -2.13
N LYS A 65 -4.67 -9.48 -1.42
CA LYS A 65 -3.97 -10.66 -1.95
C LYS A 65 -4.72 -11.33 -3.10
N SER A 66 -6.00 -11.63 -2.91
CA SER A 66 -6.78 -12.45 -3.86
C SER A 66 -7.28 -11.68 -5.08
N SER A 67 -7.70 -10.42 -4.90
CA SER A 67 -8.32 -9.62 -5.97
C SER A 67 -7.30 -8.83 -6.77
N TYR A 68 -6.20 -8.44 -6.14
CA TYR A 68 -5.18 -7.60 -6.76
C TYR A 68 -3.82 -8.29 -6.87
N GLY A 69 -3.66 -9.49 -6.32
CA GLY A 69 -2.38 -10.22 -6.37
C GLY A 69 -1.29 -9.60 -5.50
N CYS A 70 -1.61 -8.75 -4.52
CA CYS A 70 -0.59 -8.17 -3.65
C CYS A 70 0.11 -9.27 -2.83
N ARG A 71 1.43 -9.20 -2.68
CA ARG A 71 2.17 -10.03 -1.73
C ARG A 71 2.33 -9.28 -0.42
N ILE A 72 1.57 -9.70 0.58
CA ILE A 72 1.60 -9.11 1.93
C ILE A 72 1.90 -10.20 2.95
N SER A 73 2.99 -10.06 3.68
CA SER A 73 3.41 -10.99 4.74
C SER A 73 3.45 -10.29 6.09
N PHE A 74 3.40 -11.05 7.19
CA PHE A 74 3.65 -10.51 8.52
C PHE A 74 5.12 -10.78 8.88
N ASN A 75 5.91 -9.72 9.02
CA ASN A 75 7.30 -9.79 9.42
C ASN A 75 7.39 -9.60 10.94
N ARG A 76 7.89 -10.63 11.64
CA ARG A 76 8.05 -10.60 13.11
C ARG A 76 9.14 -9.64 13.58
N GLU A 77 10.23 -9.53 12.84
CA GLU A 77 11.34 -8.63 13.18
C GLU A 77 10.91 -7.17 13.03
N ALA A 78 10.13 -6.87 12.00
CA ALA A 78 9.55 -5.54 11.79
C ALA A 78 8.27 -5.28 12.61
N GLY A 79 7.76 -6.28 13.33
CA GLY A 79 6.56 -6.17 14.17
C GLY A 79 5.25 -5.89 13.40
N GLY A 80 5.18 -6.19 12.10
CA GLY A 80 4.06 -5.73 11.29
C GLY A 80 3.91 -6.39 9.92
N TYR A 81 2.84 -6.01 9.23
CA TYR A 81 2.61 -6.39 7.84
C TYR A 81 3.54 -5.62 6.92
N VAL A 82 4.06 -6.30 5.91
CA VAL A 82 4.94 -5.74 4.87
C VAL A 82 4.31 -6.01 3.52
N LEU A 83 4.26 -4.99 2.66
CA LEU A 83 3.88 -5.13 1.26
C LEU A 83 5.14 -5.35 0.43
N GLU A 84 5.29 -6.56 -0.08
CA GLU A 84 6.42 -6.97 -0.93
C GLU A 84 6.17 -6.69 -2.41
N ASP A 85 4.90 -6.66 -2.82
CA ASP A 85 4.49 -6.54 -4.22
C ASP A 85 3.05 -6.02 -4.32
N LEU A 86 2.80 -5.06 -5.21
CA LEU A 86 1.47 -4.49 -5.47
C LEU A 86 0.60 -5.37 -6.37
N GLY A 87 1.16 -6.34 -7.07
CA GLY A 87 0.45 -7.10 -8.10
C GLY A 87 -0.16 -6.16 -9.15
N THR A 88 -1.46 -6.29 -9.40
CA THR A 88 -2.19 -5.47 -10.37
C THR A 88 -2.62 -4.09 -9.85
N LEU A 89 -2.33 -3.75 -8.58
CA LEU A 89 -2.49 -2.39 -8.06
C LEU A 89 -1.38 -1.43 -8.45
N ALA A 90 -0.32 -1.91 -9.12
CA ALA A 90 0.72 -1.04 -9.65
C ALA A 90 0.11 0.02 -10.59
N LEU A 91 0.41 1.28 -10.31
CA LEU A 91 -0.20 2.45 -10.97
C LEU A 91 0.56 2.88 -12.22
N LEU A 92 1.86 2.63 -12.25
CA LEU A 92 2.71 2.89 -13.40
C LEU A 92 2.96 1.58 -14.13
N LYS A 93 2.86 1.62 -15.47
CA LYS A 93 3.36 0.53 -16.29
C LYS A 93 4.88 0.62 -16.26
N GLY A 94 5.57 -0.44 -15.83
CA GLY A 94 7.03 -0.59 -15.89
C GLY A 94 7.54 -0.66 -17.34
N SER A 95 7.32 0.41 -18.10
CA SER A 95 7.78 0.55 -19.48
C SER A 95 9.28 0.85 -19.51
N GLU A 96 9.92 0.55 -20.64
CA GLU A 96 11.35 0.80 -20.83
C GLU A 96 11.76 2.25 -20.50
N PRO A 97 11.03 3.29 -20.92
CA PRO A 97 11.37 4.66 -20.54
C PRO A 97 11.38 4.92 -19.03
N VAL A 98 10.47 4.29 -18.27
CA VAL A 98 10.44 4.44 -16.80
C VAL A 98 11.63 3.73 -16.17
N ARG A 99 11.97 2.54 -16.66
CA ARG A 99 13.13 1.77 -16.19
C ARG A 99 14.44 2.53 -16.46
N GLU A 100 14.60 3.05 -17.66
CA GLU A 100 15.78 3.85 -18.06
C GLU A 100 15.90 5.14 -17.23
N ALA A 101 14.79 5.82 -16.97
CA ALA A 101 14.82 7.03 -16.14
C ALA A 101 15.24 6.73 -14.69
N ILE A 102 14.73 5.63 -14.11
CA ILE A 102 15.14 5.21 -12.76
C ILE A 102 16.64 4.87 -12.74
N HIS A 103 17.12 4.09 -13.70
CA HIS A 103 18.53 3.73 -13.81
C HIS A 103 19.43 4.97 -13.96
N ALA A 104 19.02 5.94 -14.77
CA ALA A 104 19.76 7.20 -14.95
C ALA A 104 19.85 8.01 -13.64
N ILE A 105 18.78 8.05 -12.84
CA ILE A 105 18.78 8.73 -11.55
C ILE A 105 19.73 8.01 -10.58
N GLU A 106 19.71 6.68 -10.50
CA GLU A 106 20.60 5.92 -9.62
C GLU A 106 22.08 6.09 -9.95
N ALA A 107 22.41 6.12 -11.24
CA ALA A 107 23.77 6.38 -11.67
C ALA A 107 24.27 7.77 -11.22
N HIS A 108 23.35 8.73 -11.09
CA HIS A 108 23.64 10.08 -10.63
C HIS A 108 23.71 10.21 -9.10
N PHE A 109 23.03 9.32 -8.37
CA PHE A 109 22.97 9.29 -6.91
C PHE A 109 23.39 7.90 -6.41
N PRO A 110 24.71 7.58 -6.40
CA PRO A 110 25.18 6.25 -6.02
C PRO A 110 24.99 5.97 -4.52
N ALA A 111 24.64 4.72 -4.21
CA ALA A 111 24.48 4.25 -2.83
C ALA A 111 25.80 4.41 -2.03
N GLY A 112 25.67 4.72 -0.73
CA GLY A 112 26.82 4.89 0.17
C GLY A 112 27.35 6.32 0.29
N SER A 113 26.71 7.30 -0.35
CA SER A 113 26.95 8.72 -0.05
C SER A 113 26.53 9.07 1.38
N SER A 114 27.32 9.88 2.08
CA SER A 114 26.97 10.43 3.40
C SER A 114 25.98 11.60 3.33
N ASP A 115 25.55 11.97 2.13
CA ASP A 115 24.61 13.07 1.91
C ASP A 115 23.16 12.62 2.17
N ALA A 116 22.47 13.32 3.07
CA ALA A 116 21.06 13.11 3.36
C ALA A 116 20.16 13.28 2.12
N SER A 117 20.57 14.10 1.14
CA SER A 117 19.87 14.25 -0.13
C SER A 117 19.83 12.93 -0.92
N VAL A 118 20.92 12.16 -0.91
CA VAL A 118 21.03 10.86 -1.58
C VAL A 118 20.12 9.83 -0.92
N ALA A 119 20.04 9.81 0.41
CA ALA A 119 19.11 8.94 1.13
C ALA A 119 17.64 9.21 0.77
N HIS A 120 17.25 10.48 0.63
CA HIS A 120 15.90 10.85 0.19
C HIS A 120 15.61 10.42 -1.25
N VAL A 121 16.60 10.54 -2.15
CA VAL A 121 16.47 10.08 -3.54
C VAL A 121 16.25 8.57 -3.59
N HIS A 122 17.06 7.76 -2.91
CA HIS A 122 16.89 6.30 -2.90
C HIS A 122 15.53 5.88 -2.36
N LYS A 123 15.10 6.46 -1.23
CA LYS A 123 13.77 6.17 -0.68
C LYS A 123 12.66 6.52 -1.67
N THR A 124 12.81 7.61 -2.42
CA THR A 124 11.87 8.02 -3.48
C THR A 124 11.87 7.03 -4.64
N LEU A 125 13.04 6.57 -5.07
CA LEU A 125 13.17 5.56 -6.13
C LEU A 125 12.52 4.23 -5.74
N ASP A 126 12.66 3.79 -4.48
CA ASP A 126 12.01 2.58 -3.98
C ASP A 126 10.48 2.68 -4.09
N TYR A 127 9.91 3.84 -3.74
CA TYR A 127 8.48 4.10 -3.93
C TYR A 127 8.08 4.06 -5.40
N LEU A 128 8.87 4.68 -6.29
CA LEU A 128 8.57 4.71 -7.72
C LEU A 128 8.62 3.32 -8.35
N ARG A 129 9.58 2.47 -7.95
CA ARG A 129 9.68 1.07 -8.36
C ARG A 129 8.46 0.26 -7.96
N LEU A 130 8.06 0.37 -6.69
CA LEU A 130 6.88 -0.30 -6.16
C LEU A 130 5.62 0.12 -6.93
N LEU A 131 5.47 1.42 -7.21
CA LEU A 131 4.34 1.94 -7.99
C LEU A 131 4.38 1.50 -9.47
N ALA A 132 5.56 1.21 -10.02
CA ALA A 132 5.77 0.83 -11.40
C ALA A 132 5.81 -0.68 -11.68
N ALA A 133 5.58 -1.52 -10.67
CA ALA A 133 5.78 -2.97 -10.77
C ALA A 133 7.14 -3.31 -11.42
N LEU A 134 8.17 -2.53 -11.11
CA LEU A 134 9.52 -2.85 -11.52
C LEU A 134 10.08 -3.83 -10.50
N GLU A 135 10.51 -4.99 -10.97
CA GLU A 135 11.24 -5.96 -10.15
C GLU A 135 12.49 -5.28 -9.59
N SER A 136 12.75 -5.49 -8.30
CA SER A 136 13.95 -5.05 -7.59
C SER A 136 15.18 -5.86 -7.98
#